data_AF-A0A7V8YZI1-F1
#
_entry.id   AF-A0A7V8YZI1-F1
#
_cell.length_a   1.000
_cell.length_b   1.000
_cell.length_c   1.000
_cell.angle_alpha   90.00
_cell.angle_beta   90.00
_cell.angle_gamma   90.00
#
_symmetry.space_group_name_H-M   'P 1'
#
loop_
_entity.id
_entity.type
_entity.pdbx_description
1 polymer ?
#
loop_
_entity_poly.entity_id
_entity_poly.type
_entity_poly.pdbx_seq_one_letter_code
_entity_poly.pdbx_strand_id
1 'polypeptide(L)' 'MAETKFNRICLVVLDSVGIGEMPDAADWGDAGADTLGNILRLRKVFLPNLQKLGLANIRQFTDLPAV' A
#
# COMPACT_ATOMS: atom_id res chain seq x y z
N MET A 1 -16.32 -26.53 20.21
CA MET A 1 -16.31 -25.32 19.36
C MET A 1 -14.90 -25.19 18.84
N ALA A 2 -14.70 -24.92 17.55
CA ALA A 2 -13.35 -24.82 16.99
C ALA A 2 -12.61 -23.63 17.63
N GLU A 3 -11.41 -23.85 18.17
CA GLU A 3 -10.53 -22.77 18.61
C GLU A 3 -10.16 -21.92 17.40
N THR A 4 -10.57 -20.65 17.38
CA THR A 4 -10.14 -19.70 16.35
C THR A 4 -8.99 -18.86 16.90
N LYS A 5 -7.93 -18.69 16.09
CA LYS A 5 -6.77 -17.84 16.46
C LYS A 5 -7.17 -16.39 16.80
N PHE A 6 -8.25 -15.90 16.20
CA PHE A 6 -8.82 -14.58 16.47
C PHE A 6 -10.35 -14.68 16.62
N ASN A 7 -10.90 -13.99 17.62
CA ASN A 7 -12.35 -13.93 17.86
C ASN A 7 -13.07 -12.99 16.87
N ARG A 8 -12.38 -11.95 16.36
CA ARG A 8 -12.90 -11.00 15.38
C ARG A 8 -11.78 -10.55 14.45
N ILE A 9 -12.11 -10.26 13.19
CA ILE A 9 -11.22 -9.67 12.19
C ILE A 9 -11.84 -8.36 11.73
N CYS A 10 -11.06 -7.28 11.72
CA CYS A 10 -11.43 -6.03 11.08
C CYS A 10 -10.69 -5.95 9.75
N LEU A 11 -11.43 -6.00 8.64
CA LEU A 11 -10.90 -5.85 7.30
C LEU A 11 -11.23 -4.44 6.79
N VAL A 12 -10.21 -3.69 6.40
CA VAL A 12 -10.37 -2.35 5.81
C VAL A 12 -9.83 -2.40 4.39
N VAL A 13 -10.68 -2.12 3.41
CA VAL A 13 -10.28 -1.98 2.01
C VAL A 13 -10.11 -0.50 1.71
N LEU A 14 -8.90 -0.11 1.33
CA LEU A 14 -8.63 1.21 0.79
C LEU A 14 -8.81 1.15 -0.73
N ASP A 15 -10.02 1.46 -1.19
CA ASP A 15 -10.38 1.33 -2.60
C ASP A 15 -9.42 2.11 -3.49
N SER A 16 -8.97 1.48 -4.58
CA SER A 16 -8.02 2.00 -5.57
C SER A 16 -6.59 2.35 -5.10
N VAL A 17 -6.22 2.14 -3.82
CA VAL A 17 -4.89 2.50 -3.30
C VAL A 17 -3.82 1.45 -3.68
N GLY A 18 -3.40 1.48 -4.95
CA GLY A 18 -2.35 0.62 -5.50
C GLY A 18 -0.94 1.01 -5.05
N ILE A 19 -0.03 0.01 -4.96
CA ILE A 19 1.37 0.17 -4.50
C ILE A 19 2.40 -0.02 -5.64
N GLY A 20 1.96 0.09 -6.89
CA GLY A 20 2.77 -0.15 -8.08
C GLY A 20 2.02 -1.04 -9.08
N GLU A 21 2.57 -1.14 -10.28
CA GLU A 21 2.00 -1.93 -11.36
C GLU A 21 2.14 -3.44 -11.10
N MET A 22 1.19 -4.21 -11.63
CA MET A 22 1.30 -5.68 -11.69
C MET A 22 2.15 -6.13 -12.89
N PRO A 23 2.70 -7.35 -12.89
CA PRO A 23 3.52 -7.85 -13.99
C PRO A 23 2.83 -7.84 -15.37
N ASP A 24 1.50 -7.88 -15.41
CA ASP A 24 0.66 -7.88 -16.60
C ASP A 24 0.10 -6.49 -16.96
N ALA A 25 0.51 -5.42 -16.27
CA ALA A 25 -0.05 -4.07 -16.48
C ALA A 25 0.03 -3.58 -17.93
N ALA A 26 1.06 -3.98 -18.68
CA ALA A 26 1.20 -3.65 -20.10
C ALA A 26 0.05 -4.22 -20.97
N ASP A 27 -0.48 -5.39 -20.64
CA ASP A 27 -1.58 -6.02 -21.38
C ASP A 27 -2.90 -5.23 -21.22
N TRP A 28 -2.99 -4.43 -20.16
CA TRP A 28 -4.14 -3.58 -19.84
C TRP A 28 -3.93 -2.11 -20.20
N GLY A 29 -2.76 -1.74 -20.73
CA GLY A 29 -2.43 -0.35 -21.05
C GLY A 29 -2.01 0.50 -19.84
N ASP A 30 -1.74 -0.12 -18.70
CA ASP A 30 -1.41 0.53 -17.42
C ASP A 30 0.09 0.42 -17.05
N ALA A 31 0.95 0.18 -18.04
CA ALA A 31 2.39 0.13 -17.81
C ALA A 31 2.90 1.42 -17.14
N GLY A 32 3.63 1.28 -16.03
CA GLY A 32 4.13 2.35 -15.18
C GLY A 32 3.13 2.86 -14.14
N ALA A 33 1.96 2.25 -13.99
CA ALA A 33 0.98 2.65 -12.97
C ALA A 33 1.57 2.55 -11.55
N ASP A 34 1.45 3.63 -10.77
CA ASP A 34 1.98 3.69 -9.41
C ASP A 34 1.18 4.69 -8.56
N THR A 35 -0.03 4.32 -8.14
CA THR A 35 -0.94 5.24 -7.45
C THR A 35 -0.30 5.87 -6.21
N LEU A 36 0.08 5.07 -5.22
CA LEU A 36 0.65 5.59 -3.97
C LEU A 36 2.01 6.27 -4.20
N GLY A 37 2.89 5.68 -5.03
CA GLY A 37 4.20 6.27 -5.31
C GLY A 37 4.10 7.61 -6.05
N ASN A 38 3.20 7.75 -7.02
CA ASN A 38 2.97 9.01 -7.73
C ASN A 38 2.37 10.08 -6.81
N ILE A 39 1.42 9.72 -5.93
CA ILE A 39 0.87 10.65 -4.93
C ILE A 39 1.98 11.16 -4.01
N LEU A 40 2.79 10.27 -3.44
CA LEU A 40 3.89 10.62 -2.54
C LEU A 40 4.96 11.48 -3.23
N ARG A 41 5.21 11.27 -4.52
CA ARG A 41 6.14 12.10 -5.30
C ARG A 41 5.63 13.51 -5.54
N LEU A 42 4.31 13.66 -5.72
CA LEU A 42 3.69 14.94 -6.08
C LEU A 42 3.23 15.75 -4.87
N ARG A 43 3.01 15.10 -3.72
CA ARG A 43 2.42 15.71 -2.52
C ARG A 43 3.07 15.15 -1.27
N LYS A 44 3.31 16.05 -0.31
CA LYS A 44 3.66 15.64 1.04
C LYS A 44 2.41 15.05 1.72
N VAL A 45 2.41 13.74 1.93
CA VAL A 45 1.34 13.03 2.64
C VAL A 45 1.86 12.54 3.98
N PHE A 46 1.11 12.81 5.04
CA PHE A 46 1.48 12.39 6.40
C PHE A 46 0.76 11.10 6.77
N LEU A 47 1.48 9.97 6.76
CA LEU A 47 0.93 8.64 7.03
C LEU A 47 1.61 7.93 8.21
N PRO A 48 1.74 8.57 9.39
CA PRO A 48 2.56 8.05 10.49
C PRO A 48 2.07 6.69 11.02
N ASN A 49 0.77 6.43 10.97
CA ASN A 49 0.20 5.17 11.46
C ASN A 49 0.43 4.02 10.48
N LEU A 50 0.21 4.25 9.18
CA LEU A 50 0.47 3.23 8.16
C LEU A 50 1.97 2.95 8.01
N GLN A 51 2.81 3.97 8.18
CA GLN A 51 4.26 3.79 8.23
C GLN A 51 4.65 2.86 9.39
N LYS A 52 4.16 3.10 10.61
CA LYS A 52 4.39 2.24 11.78
C LYS A 52 3.84 0.82 11.60
N LEU A 53 2.78 0.65 10.83
CA LEU A 53 2.24 -0.66 10.46
C LEU A 53 3.08 -1.37 9.38
N GLY A 54 4.10 -0.72 8.82
CA GLY A 54 5.05 -1.31 7.88
C GLY A 54 4.80 -0.99 6.40
N LEU A 55 4.00 0.04 6.07
CA LEU A 55 3.74 0.41 4.66
C LEU A 55 5.02 0.60 3.84
N ALA A 56 6.00 1.31 4.39
CA ALA A 56 7.29 1.56 3.74
C ALA A 56 8.26 0.35 3.76
N ASN A 57 7.90 -0.72 4.49
CA ASN A 57 8.65 -1.98 4.50
C ASN A 57 8.20 -2.89 3.35
N ILE A 58 6.98 -2.70 2.83
CA ILE A 58 6.48 -3.39 1.63
C ILE A 58 7.20 -2.87 0.39
N ARG A 59 7.30 -1.55 0.27
CA ARG A 59 8.03 -0.86 -0.81
C ARG A 59 8.59 0.45 -0.28
N GLN A 60 9.84 0.74 -0.63
CA GLN A 60 10.50 1.99 -0.24
C GLN A 60 9.97 3.16 -1.05
N PHE A 61 9.73 4.29 -0.38
CA PHE A 61 9.38 5.57 -0.98
C PHE A 61 10.39 6.63 -0.56
N THR A 62 10.63 7.63 -1.41
CA THR A 62 11.62 8.70 -1.14
C THR A 62 11.34 9.44 0.16
N ASP A 63 10.08 9.84 0.38
CA ASP A 63 9.67 10.69 1.51
C ASP A 63 8.94 9.91 2.63
N LEU A 64 9.00 8.58 2.60
CA LEU A 64 8.42 7.71 3.63
C LEU A 64 9.39 6.58 3.96
N PRO A 65 10.23 6.73 5.00
CA PRO A 65 11.24 5.72 5.33
C PRO A 65 10.61 4.47 5.95
N ALA A 66 11.26 3.34 5.73
CA ALA A 66 11.00 2.08 6.42
C ALA A 66 11.14 2.23 7.95
N VAL A 67 10.47 1.34 8.70
CA VAL A 67 10.51 1.27 10.17
C VAL A 67 11.07 -0.05 10.66
#